data_AF-A0A3C1SAJ3-F1
#
_entry.id   AF-A0A3C1SAJ3-F1
#
_cell.length_a   1.000
_cell.length_b   1.000
_cell.length_c   1.000
_cell.angle_alpha   90.00
_cell.angle_beta   90.00
_cell.angle_gamma   90.00
#
_symmetry.space_group_name_H-M   'P 1'
#
loop_
_entity.id
_entity.type
_entity.pdbx_description
1 polymer ?
#
loop_
_entity_poly.entity_id
_entity_poly.type
_entity_poly.pdbx_seq_one_letter_code
_entity_poly.pdbx_strand_id
1 'polypeptide(L)'
;MNPFDLQNSPLTGTNLIEASAGTGKTYTLSGLFLRLILEKSLTVDRILVVTFTEAATDELKDRIRRKLREAITVFSEGYGDDDFLVGLLERQENPDKGLELLKAAIRDFDESAIFTIHSFCKRMLHEYAFESGSLFDTELLTDQEALRREIVEDFWRRHFYAASPLFVNYAVKNISPDKLRLLLRNTLPDIRIIPDTDIPDSGDQEEAYKSVFEAVSRAWLSAKSEVSEILLNDKGLNRSKYKASNILTWISDMDRVIGLGSDNPFLFEKFEKFTTSVLSESVKKNSVAPSHSFFDLCETLRLRQSELCAVFDLALIGLKIRLFQYAETELRRRKETQNIRFFDDLLLNL
;
A
#
# COMPACT_ATOMS: atom_id res chain seq x y z
N MET A 1 22.69 -32.47 4.89
CA MET A 1 22.46 -32.06 6.30
C MET A 1 22.33 -33.30 7.13
N ASN A 2 22.89 -33.32 8.34
CA ASN A 2 22.71 -34.44 9.26
C ASN A 2 21.27 -34.40 9.81
N PRO A 3 20.59 -35.55 9.96
CA PRO A 3 19.27 -35.58 10.57
C PRO A 3 19.35 -35.00 11.99
N PHE A 4 18.41 -34.11 12.32
CA PHE A 4 18.35 -33.48 13.63
C PHE A 4 17.95 -34.52 14.68
N ASP A 5 18.80 -34.71 15.69
CA ASP A 5 18.55 -35.62 16.81
C ASP A 5 18.10 -34.80 18.02
N LEU A 6 16.80 -34.87 18.33
CA LEU A 6 16.22 -34.13 19.44
C LEU A 6 16.85 -34.50 20.79
N GLN A 7 17.32 -35.73 20.96
CA GLN A 7 17.86 -36.22 22.22
C GLN A 7 19.30 -35.77 22.45
N ASN A 8 20.10 -35.70 21.38
CA ASN A 8 21.55 -35.47 21.47
C ASN A 8 22.02 -34.11 20.95
N SER A 9 21.14 -33.31 20.34
CA SER A 9 21.54 -32.00 19.80
C SER A 9 22.03 -31.06 20.91
N PRO A 10 23.04 -30.21 20.63
CA PRO A 10 23.58 -29.28 21.62
C PRO A 10 22.55 -28.20 21.98
N LEU A 11 22.47 -27.85 23.27
CA LEU A 11 21.59 -26.78 23.79
C LEU A 11 22.30 -25.43 23.93
N THR A 12 23.51 -25.30 23.37
CA THR A 12 24.36 -24.10 23.48
C THR A 12 24.76 -23.59 22.11
N GLY A 13 25.02 -22.29 22.00
CA GLY A 13 25.39 -21.65 20.75
C GLY A 13 24.18 -21.40 19.84
N THR A 14 24.45 -21.19 18.55
CA THR A 14 23.42 -20.96 17.54
C THR A 14 23.16 -22.25 16.77
N ASN A 15 21.91 -22.71 16.76
CA ASN A 15 21.48 -23.88 16.01
C ASN A 15 20.43 -23.48 14.97
N LEU A 16 20.63 -23.89 13.72
CA LEU A 16 19.64 -23.73 12.65
C LEU A 16 19.01 -25.08 12.35
N ILE A 17 17.70 -25.20 12.60
CA ILE A 17 16.94 -26.42 12.38
C ILE A 17 16.03 -26.21 11.16
N GLU A 18 16.35 -26.89 10.06
CA GLU A 18 15.46 -26.92 8.89
C GLU A 18 14.34 -27.93 9.12
N ALA A 19 13.10 -27.52 8.89
CA ALA A 19 11.94 -28.40 9.06
C ALA A 19 10.85 -28.08 8.04
N SER A 20 10.42 -29.10 7.29
CA SER A 20 9.36 -29.04 6.28
C SER A 20 7.97 -29.27 6.88
N ALA A 21 6.90 -29.09 6.10
CA ALA A 21 5.54 -29.39 6.58
C ALA A 21 5.45 -30.85 7.04
N GLY A 22 4.82 -31.08 8.20
CA GLY A 22 4.64 -32.43 8.75
C GLY A 22 5.85 -33.07 9.42
N THR A 23 7.03 -32.43 9.48
CA THR A 23 8.25 -33.02 10.07
C THR A 23 8.37 -32.86 11.58
N GLY A 24 7.26 -32.70 12.30
CA GLY A 24 7.27 -32.65 13.77
C GLY A 24 7.87 -31.39 14.39
N LYS A 25 7.91 -30.24 13.70
CA LYS A 25 8.43 -28.95 14.21
C LYS A 25 8.07 -28.67 15.67
N THR A 26 6.79 -28.76 15.99
CA THR A 26 6.28 -28.42 17.31
C THR A 26 6.62 -29.47 18.37
N TYR A 27 6.77 -30.74 17.96
CA TYR A 27 7.27 -31.81 18.82
C TYR A 27 8.74 -31.54 19.17
N THR A 28 9.57 -31.23 18.16
CA THR A 28 10.97 -30.82 18.34
C THR A 28 11.10 -29.63 19.28
N LEU A 29 10.32 -28.57 19.09
CA LEU A 29 10.39 -27.37 19.93
C LEU A 29 10.00 -27.68 21.39
N SER A 30 8.92 -28.44 21.59
CA SER A 30 8.48 -28.83 22.94
C SER A 30 9.54 -29.70 23.63
N GLY A 31 10.16 -30.64 22.91
CA GLY A 31 11.24 -31.45 23.46
C GLY A 31 12.48 -30.64 23.81
N LEU A 32 12.88 -29.68 22.98
CA LEU A 32 13.97 -28.76 23.30
C LEU A 32 13.68 -27.94 24.56
N PHE A 33 12.44 -27.49 24.74
CA PHE A 33 12.01 -26.78 25.95
C PHE A 33 12.16 -27.65 27.21
N LEU A 34 11.72 -28.92 27.14
CA LEU A 34 11.92 -29.88 28.25
C LEU A 34 13.40 -30.11 28.56
N ARG A 35 14.22 -30.29 27.52
CA ARG A 35 15.66 -30.48 27.67
C ARG A 35 16.33 -29.28 28.33
N LEU A 36 15.94 -28.05 28.00
CA LEU A 36 16.44 -26.85 28.67
C LEU A 36 16.08 -26.80 30.16
N ILE A 37 14.88 -27.26 30.54
CA ILE A 37 14.50 -27.37 31.95
C ILE A 37 15.35 -28.44 32.66
N LEU A 38 15.41 -29.66 32.10
CA LEU A 38 16.02 -30.80 32.76
C LEU A 38 17.56 -30.75 32.75
N GLU A 39 18.17 -30.46 31.60
CA GLU A 39 19.64 -30.50 31.42
C GLU A 39 20.32 -29.19 31.83
N LYS A 40 19.62 -28.05 31.76
CA LYS A 40 20.18 -26.72 32.10
C LYS A 40 19.58 -26.12 33.37
N SER A 41 18.60 -26.78 34.00
CA SER A 41 17.91 -26.28 35.20
C SER A 41 17.36 -24.86 35.00
N LEU A 42 16.90 -24.54 33.79
CA LEU A 42 16.28 -23.25 33.49
C LEU A 42 14.83 -23.26 33.93
N THR A 43 14.39 -22.14 34.51
CA THR A 43 12.97 -21.86 34.77
C THR A 43 12.27 -21.41 33.48
N VAL A 44 10.95 -21.52 33.44
CA VAL A 44 10.16 -21.26 32.22
C VAL A 44 10.19 -19.79 31.75
N ASP A 45 10.42 -18.86 32.66
CA ASP A 45 10.64 -17.42 32.39
C ASP A 45 12.02 -17.15 31.75
N ARG A 46 12.97 -18.07 31.89
CA ARG A 46 14.33 -17.97 31.33
C ARG A 46 14.47 -18.63 29.95
N ILE A 47 13.37 -19.12 29.37
CA ILE A 47 13.35 -19.73 28.03
C ILE A 47 12.43 -18.88 27.14
N LEU A 48 13.04 -18.02 26.32
CA LEU A 48 12.31 -17.21 25.35
C LEU A 48 11.95 -18.03 24.12
N VAL A 49 10.66 -18.08 23.80
CA VAL A 49 10.16 -18.62 22.53
C VAL A 49 9.31 -17.58 21.84
N VAL A 50 9.65 -17.27 20.58
CA VAL A 50 8.94 -16.27 19.77
C VAL A 50 8.35 -16.90 18.50
N THR A 51 7.16 -16.47 18.12
CA THR A 51 6.49 -16.89 16.87
C THR A 51 5.78 -15.72 16.18
N PHE A 52 5.19 -15.97 15.01
CA PHE A 52 4.57 -14.92 14.18
C PHE A 52 3.13 -14.59 14.57
N THR A 53 2.35 -15.56 15.05
CA THR A 53 0.91 -15.38 15.25
C THR A 53 0.48 -15.74 16.67
N GLU A 54 -0.56 -15.07 17.16
CA GLU A 54 -1.15 -15.36 18.48
C GLU A 54 -1.67 -16.80 18.53
N ALA A 55 -2.34 -17.27 17.48
CA ALA A 55 -2.80 -18.66 17.39
C ALA A 55 -1.66 -19.69 17.49
N ALA A 56 -0.50 -19.43 16.88
CA ALA A 56 0.67 -20.30 17.01
C ALA A 56 1.29 -20.23 18.41
N THR A 57 1.20 -19.07 19.07
CA THR A 57 1.66 -18.88 20.46
C THR A 57 0.83 -19.74 21.40
N ASP A 58 -0.50 -19.67 21.30
CA ASP A 58 -1.43 -20.45 22.12
C ASP A 58 -1.30 -21.96 21.87
N GLU A 59 -1.24 -22.36 20.59
CA GLU A 59 -1.03 -23.76 20.23
C GLU A 59 0.28 -24.31 20.82
N LEU A 60 1.35 -23.50 20.78
CA LEU A 60 2.64 -23.89 21.32
C LEU A 60 2.63 -23.98 22.84
N LYS A 61 2.01 -23.02 23.54
CA LYS A 61 1.81 -23.07 24.99
C LYS A 61 1.10 -24.35 25.41
N ASP A 62 0.00 -24.70 24.73
CA ASP A 62 -0.75 -25.92 25.03
C ASP A 62 0.06 -27.19 24.81
N ARG A 63 0.86 -27.24 23.74
CA ARG A 63 1.72 -28.39 23.44
C ARG A 63 2.84 -28.55 24.46
N ILE A 64 3.54 -27.48 24.82
CA ILE A 64 4.59 -27.53 25.83
C ILE A 64 3.99 -27.93 27.19
N ARG A 65 2.87 -27.32 27.59
CA ARG A 65 2.18 -27.66 28.84
C ARG A 65 1.76 -29.13 28.89
N ARG A 66 1.24 -29.68 27.79
CA ARG A 66 0.92 -31.10 27.67
C ARG A 66 2.17 -31.97 27.81
N LYS A 67 3.25 -31.59 27.13
CA LYS A 67 4.51 -32.34 27.15
C LYS A 67 5.15 -32.35 28.55
N LEU A 68 5.06 -31.24 29.28
CA LEU A 68 5.47 -31.19 30.69
C LEU A 68 4.68 -32.15 31.56
N ARG A 69 3.35 -32.24 31.37
CA ARG A 69 2.51 -33.20 32.11
C ARG A 69 2.86 -34.66 31.78
N GLU A 70 3.04 -34.97 30.51
CA GLU A 70 3.50 -36.30 30.07
C GLU A 70 4.84 -36.65 30.73
N ALA A 71 5.80 -35.72 30.75
CA ALA A 71 7.08 -35.92 31.42
C ALA A 71 6.95 -36.11 32.93
N ILE A 72 6.08 -35.35 33.60
CA ILE A 72 5.79 -35.53 35.04
C ILE A 72 5.27 -36.95 35.31
N THR A 73 4.38 -37.47 34.48
CA THR A 73 3.86 -38.84 34.61
C THR A 73 4.99 -39.86 34.48
N VAL A 74 5.78 -39.79 33.40
CA VAL A 74 6.90 -40.71 33.15
C VAL A 74 7.93 -40.67 34.29
N PHE A 75 8.27 -39.48 34.78
CA PHE A 75 9.22 -39.33 35.89
C PHE A 75 8.67 -39.79 37.24
N SER A 76 7.35 -39.69 37.45
CA SER A 76 6.72 -40.16 38.69
C SER A 76 6.53 -41.68 38.71
N GLU A 77 6.21 -42.27 37.57
CA GLU A 77 5.92 -43.70 37.43
C GLU A 77 7.20 -44.53 37.16
N GLY A 78 8.24 -43.90 36.62
CA GLY A 78 9.52 -44.55 36.30
C GLY A 78 9.53 -45.30 34.97
N TYR A 79 8.45 -45.23 34.18
CA TYR A 79 8.32 -45.83 32.84
C TYR A 79 7.35 -45.02 31.97
N GLY A 80 7.33 -45.27 30.66
CA GLY A 80 6.41 -44.63 29.73
C GLY A 80 6.54 -45.14 28.29
N ASP A 81 5.59 -44.73 27.44
CA ASP A 81 5.51 -45.18 26.04
C ASP A 81 6.27 -44.27 25.04
N ASP A 82 6.69 -43.07 25.47
CA ASP A 82 7.43 -42.13 24.63
C ASP A 82 8.94 -42.31 24.81
N ASP A 83 9.60 -42.91 23.81
CA ASP A 83 11.05 -43.17 23.79
C ASP A 83 11.90 -41.94 24.13
N PHE A 84 11.46 -40.73 23.73
CA PHE A 84 12.18 -39.51 24.05
C PHE A 84 12.10 -39.18 25.54
N LEU A 85 10.92 -39.33 26.16
CA LEU A 85 10.74 -39.07 27.59
C LEU A 85 11.44 -40.12 28.45
N VAL A 86 11.35 -41.41 28.07
CA VAL A 86 12.08 -42.49 28.73
C VAL A 86 13.58 -42.24 28.66
N GLY A 87 14.08 -41.90 27.46
CA GLY A 87 15.49 -41.60 27.30
C GLY A 87 15.95 -40.32 27.99
N LEU A 88 15.06 -39.37 28.30
CA LEU A 88 15.39 -38.24 29.18
C LEU A 88 15.47 -38.66 30.65
N LEU A 89 14.57 -39.51 31.11
CA LEU A 89 14.56 -40.08 32.46
C LEU A 89 15.86 -40.87 32.74
N GLU A 90 16.25 -41.75 31.81
CA GLU A 90 17.46 -42.58 31.93
C GLU A 90 18.76 -41.76 32.01
N ARG A 91 18.76 -40.53 31.50
CA ARG A 91 19.91 -39.61 31.55
C ARG A 91 20.00 -38.81 32.83
N GLN A 92 18.96 -38.82 33.66
CA GLN A 92 18.99 -38.08 34.92
C GLN A 92 19.74 -38.88 35.98
N GLU A 93 20.81 -38.29 36.51
CA GLU A 93 21.51 -38.83 37.69
C GLU A 93 20.60 -38.87 38.93
N ASN A 94 19.64 -37.93 39.00
CA ASN A 94 18.65 -37.85 40.06
C ASN A 94 17.25 -37.60 39.47
N PRO A 95 16.46 -38.66 39.23
CA PRO A 95 15.08 -38.55 38.72
C PRO A 95 14.15 -37.70 39.60
N ASP A 96 14.30 -37.75 40.93
CA ASP A 96 13.48 -36.97 41.86
C ASP A 96 13.71 -35.47 41.67
N LYS A 97 14.96 -35.05 41.48
CA LYS A 97 15.30 -33.66 41.15
C LYS A 97 14.70 -33.25 39.80
N GLY A 98 14.76 -34.12 38.79
CA GLY A 98 14.13 -33.87 37.50
C GLY A 98 12.62 -33.67 37.63
N LEU A 99 11.96 -34.49 38.46
CA LEU A 99 10.54 -34.37 38.75
C LEU A 99 10.20 -33.06 39.49
N GLU A 100 11.04 -32.61 40.43
CA GLU A 100 10.88 -31.31 41.09
C GLU A 100 10.95 -30.15 40.09
N LEU A 101 11.92 -30.18 39.17
CA LEU A 101 12.06 -29.16 38.12
C LEU A 101 10.83 -29.12 37.21
N LEU A 102 10.33 -30.28 36.78
CA LEU A 102 9.12 -30.37 35.95
C LEU A 102 7.86 -29.87 36.68
N LYS A 103 7.71 -30.22 37.97
CA LYS A 103 6.61 -29.74 38.83
C LYS A 103 6.68 -28.23 39.07
N ALA A 104 7.88 -27.66 39.20
CA ALA A 104 8.05 -26.22 39.27
C ALA A 104 7.65 -25.57 37.93
N ALA A 105 8.15 -26.11 36.81
CA ALA A 105 7.86 -25.59 35.47
C ALA A 105 6.35 -25.58 35.14
N ILE A 106 5.58 -26.59 35.56
CA ILE A 106 4.13 -26.62 35.31
C ILE A 106 3.36 -25.62 36.19
N ARG A 107 3.81 -25.40 37.43
CA ARG A 107 3.20 -24.45 38.37
C ARG A 107 3.41 -23.01 37.89
N ASP A 108 4.62 -22.72 37.45
CA ASP A 108 5.05 -21.39 37.06
C ASP A 108 4.80 -21.14 35.54
N PHE A 109 4.12 -22.08 34.85
CA PHE A 109 4.00 -22.08 33.39
C PHE A 109 3.31 -20.84 32.81
N ASP A 110 2.39 -20.22 33.56
CA ASP A 110 1.70 -19.01 33.11
C ASP A 110 2.64 -17.79 33.01
N GLU A 111 3.81 -17.87 33.64
CA GLU A 111 4.90 -16.88 33.54
C GLU A 111 5.86 -17.18 32.37
N SER A 112 5.61 -18.23 31.58
CA SER A 112 6.49 -18.62 30.47
C SER A 112 6.70 -17.51 29.44
N ALA A 113 7.94 -17.35 29.00
CA ALA A 113 8.32 -16.34 28.01
C ALA A 113 8.01 -16.81 26.56
N ILE A 114 6.75 -17.15 26.30
CA ILE A 114 6.26 -17.59 24.99
C ILE A 114 5.36 -16.49 24.40
N PHE A 115 5.86 -15.80 23.38
CA PHE A 115 5.24 -14.60 22.81
C PHE A 115 5.17 -14.63 21.29
N THR A 116 4.33 -13.78 20.71
CA THR A 116 4.61 -13.29 19.36
C THR A 116 5.83 -12.38 19.37
N ILE A 117 6.53 -12.23 18.23
CA ILE A 117 7.63 -11.26 18.09
C ILE A 117 7.17 -9.86 18.56
N HIS A 118 5.96 -9.47 18.16
CA HIS A 118 5.32 -8.23 18.55
C HIS A 118 5.15 -8.06 20.06
N SER A 119 4.55 -9.06 20.73
CA SER A 119 4.33 -9.03 22.18
C SER A 119 5.64 -9.03 22.98
N PHE A 120 6.67 -9.74 22.47
CA PHE A 120 8.01 -9.70 23.07
C PHE A 120 8.63 -8.29 22.97
N CYS A 121 8.64 -7.68 21.78
CA CYS A 121 9.15 -6.32 21.60
C CYS A 121 8.40 -5.31 22.47
N LYS A 122 7.06 -5.40 22.54
CA LYS A 122 6.23 -4.55 23.41
C LYS A 122 6.66 -4.64 24.87
N ARG A 123 6.85 -5.87 25.36
CA ARG A 123 7.29 -6.11 26.74
C ARG A 123 8.67 -5.50 27.01
N MET A 124 9.63 -5.68 26.10
CA MET A 124 10.98 -5.12 26.25
C MET A 124 10.98 -3.59 26.30
N LEU A 125 10.17 -2.93 25.46
CA LEU A 125 10.04 -1.47 25.48
C LEU A 125 9.44 -0.95 26.79
N HIS A 126 8.52 -1.71 27.38
CA HIS A 126 7.92 -1.34 28.67
C HIS A 126 8.89 -1.58 29.84
N GLU A 127 9.59 -2.72 29.86
CA GLU A 127 10.56 -3.05 30.91
C GLU A 127 11.78 -2.10 30.89
N TYR A 128 12.22 -1.68 29.70
CA TYR A 128 13.37 -0.79 29.49
C TYR A 128 12.96 0.59 28.95
N ALA A 129 11.81 1.13 29.39
CA ALA A 129 11.25 2.39 28.90
C ALA A 129 12.23 3.57 29.06
N PHE A 130 12.99 3.61 30.17
CA PHE A 130 13.97 4.67 30.43
C PHE A 130 15.18 4.60 29.48
N GLU A 131 15.67 3.41 29.18
CA GLU A 131 16.82 3.19 28.29
C GLU A 131 16.44 3.39 26.81
N SER A 132 15.18 3.12 26.46
CA SER A 132 14.63 3.29 25.10
C SER A 132 14.06 4.69 24.82
N GLY A 133 14.12 5.61 25.79
CA GLY A 133 13.53 6.96 25.69
C GLY A 133 12.02 6.94 25.41
N SER A 134 11.34 5.83 25.72
CA SER A 134 9.91 5.67 25.51
C SER A 134 9.15 6.25 26.71
N LEU A 135 8.08 7.01 26.45
CA LEU A 135 7.18 7.44 27.52
C LEU A 135 6.45 6.20 28.07
N PHE A 136 6.29 6.12 29.39
CA PHE A 136 5.68 4.97 30.08
C PHE A 136 4.30 4.57 29.49
N ASP A 137 3.54 5.54 28.98
CA ASP A 137 2.21 5.35 28.38
C ASP A 137 2.22 5.32 26.83
N THR A 138 3.32 4.88 26.20
CA THR A 138 3.36 4.79 24.74
C THR A 138 2.46 3.65 24.25
N GLU A 139 1.37 3.99 23.56
CA GLU A 139 0.50 2.98 22.98
C GLU A 139 1.15 2.40 21.72
N LEU A 140 1.36 1.09 21.74
CA LEU A 140 1.88 0.35 20.59
C LEU A 140 0.72 -0.10 19.71
N LEU A 141 0.53 0.58 18.59
CA LEU A 141 -0.49 0.22 17.61
C LEU A 141 0.06 -0.69 16.51
N THR A 142 -0.75 -1.64 16.09
CA THR A 142 -0.44 -2.62 15.04
C THR A 142 -0.69 -2.07 13.63
N ASP A 143 -1.52 -1.03 13.48
CA ASP A 143 -1.98 -0.55 12.17
C ASP A 143 -1.99 0.98 12.04
N GLN A 144 -1.20 1.50 11.08
CA GLN A 144 -1.11 2.92 10.74
C GLN A 144 -2.23 3.41 9.79
N GLU A 145 -3.08 2.53 9.27
CA GLU A 145 -4.00 2.86 8.17
C GLU A 145 -5.01 3.94 8.53
N ALA A 146 -5.47 4.02 9.79
CA ALA A 146 -6.37 5.07 10.24
C ALA A 146 -5.71 6.46 10.14
N LEU A 147 -4.47 6.60 10.64
CA LEU A 147 -3.71 7.85 10.55
C LEU A 147 -3.40 8.22 9.09
N ARG A 148 -2.99 7.23 8.27
CA ARG A 148 -2.72 7.45 6.85
C ARG A 148 -3.96 7.94 6.11
N ARG A 149 -5.13 7.39 6.40
CA ARG A 149 -6.40 7.82 5.81
C ARG A 149 -6.67 9.29 6.11
N GLU A 150 -6.59 9.70 7.38
CA GLU A 150 -6.84 11.10 7.76
C GLU A 150 -5.85 12.06 7.11
N ILE A 151 -4.58 11.69 7.03
CA ILE A 151 -3.53 12.50 6.38
C ILE A 151 -3.84 12.69 4.89
N VAL A 152 -4.23 11.64 4.19
CA VAL A 152 -4.57 11.71 2.76
C VAL A 152 -5.83 12.54 2.53
N GLU A 153 -6.84 12.41 3.39
CA GLU A 153 -8.07 13.22 3.32
C GLU A 153 -7.78 14.70 3.57
N ASP A 154 -6.92 15.03 4.53
CA ASP A 154 -6.45 16.41 4.76
C ASP A 154 -5.67 16.96 3.58
N PHE A 155 -4.74 16.16 3.03
CA PHE A 155 -3.97 16.52 1.86
C PHE A 155 -4.90 16.81 0.66
N TRP A 156 -5.89 15.94 0.45
CA TRP A 156 -6.87 16.09 -0.62
C TRP A 156 -7.66 17.39 -0.47
N ARG A 157 -8.23 17.66 0.72
CA ARG A 157 -9.00 18.89 0.97
C ARG A 157 -8.18 20.15 0.72
N ARG A 158 -6.92 20.19 1.19
CA ARG A 158 -6.04 21.36 1.03
C ARG A 158 -5.70 21.66 -0.44
N HIS A 159 -5.50 20.64 -1.27
CA HIS A 159 -5.08 20.85 -2.66
C HIS A 159 -6.22 20.93 -3.66
N PHE A 160 -7.33 20.21 -3.43
CA PHE A 160 -8.42 20.12 -4.40
C PHE A 160 -9.52 21.17 -4.20
N TYR A 161 -9.75 21.65 -2.97
CA TYR A 161 -10.81 22.64 -2.74
C TYR A 161 -10.40 24.05 -3.18
N ALA A 162 -9.09 24.32 -3.24
CA ALA A 162 -8.54 25.58 -3.73
C ALA A 162 -8.09 25.52 -5.20
N ALA A 163 -8.13 24.35 -5.83
CA ALA A 163 -7.73 24.18 -7.22
C ALA A 163 -8.81 24.66 -8.20
N SER A 164 -8.41 24.93 -9.43
CA SER A 164 -9.33 25.28 -10.51
C SER A 164 -10.30 24.13 -10.83
N PRO A 165 -11.54 24.41 -11.26
CA PRO A 165 -12.46 23.39 -11.73
C PRO A 165 -11.89 22.54 -12.88
N LEU A 166 -11.10 23.14 -13.77
CA LEU A 166 -10.40 22.44 -14.84
C LEU A 166 -9.47 21.36 -14.31
N PHE A 167 -8.59 21.73 -13.38
CA PHE A 167 -7.65 20.79 -12.79
C PHE A 167 -8.37 19.70 -11.99
N VAL A 168 -9.38 20.06 -11.20
CA VAL A 168 -10.18 19.09 -10.44
C VAL A 168 -10.83 18.06 -11.37
N ASN A 169 -11.50 18.51 -12.43
CA ASN A 169 -12.14 17.62 -13.40
C ASN A 169 -11.14 16.70 -14.11
N TYR A 170 -9.93 17.21 -14.38
CA TYR A 170 -8.83 16.39 -14.90
C TYR A 170 -8.36 15.33 -13.90
N ALA A 171 -8.07 15.78 -12.69
CA ALA A 171 -7.40 14.99 -11.67
C ALA A 171 -8.28 13.86 -11.14
N VAL A 172 -9.59 14.06 -10.95
CA VAL A 172 -10.50 13.01 -10.42
C VAL A 172 -10.63 11.79 -11.33
N LYS A 173 -10.32 11.92 -12.64
CA LYS A 173 -10.25 10.75 -13.54
C LYS A 173 -8.99 9.91 -13.30
N ASN A 174 -7.92 10.54 -12.85
CA ASN A 174 -6.59 9.94 -12.73
C ASN A 174 -6.30 9.46 -11.30
N ILE A 175 -6.69 10.24 -10.29
CA ILE A 175 -6.39 10.02 -8.88
C ILE A 175 -7.65 10.14 -8.00
N SER A 176 -7.59 9.52 -6.82
CA SER A 176 -8.62 9.56 -5.78
C SER A 176 -7.95 9.43 -4.41
N PRO A 177 -8.63 9.81 -3.30
CA PRO A 177 -8.09 9.61 -1.95
C PRO A 177 -7.62 8.17 -1.71
N ASP A 178 -8.39 7.16 -2.14
CA ASP A 178 -7.98 5.76 -2.02
C ASP A 178 -6.72 5.42 -2.82
N LYS A 179 -6.62 5.90 -4.08
CA LYS A 179 -5.42 5.69 -4.90
C LYS A 179 -4.20 6.35 -4.25
N LEU A 180 -4.35 7.55 -3.70
CA LEU A 180 -3.28 8.25 -3.00
C LEU A 180 -2.86 7.53 -1.72
N ARG A 181 -3.81 7.01 -0.94
CA ARG A 181 -3.51 6.19 0.24
C ARG A 181 -2.74 4.92 -0.11
N LEU A 182 -3.11 4.25 -1.20
CA LEU A 182 -2.38 3.07 -1.67
C LEU A 182 -0.92 3.36 -2.02
N LEU A 183 -0.57 4.58 -2.46
CA LEU A 183 0.82 4.99 -2.69
C LEU A 183 1.65 5.00 -1.40
N LEU A 184 1.02 5.25 -0.24
CA LEU A 184 1.68 5.32 1.05
C LEU A 184 1.84 3.95 1.74
N ARG A 185 1.15 2.90 1.28
CA ARG A 185 1.01 1.63 2.02
C ARG A 185 2.36 0.94 2.31
N ASN A 186 3.31 1.04 1.39
CA ASN A 186 4.61 0.36 1.44
C ASN A 186 5.78 1.36 1.47
N THR A 187 5.57 2.53 2.06
CA THR A 187 6.65 3.50 2.23
C THR A 187 7.59 3.06 3.34
N LEU A 188 8.83 2.77 2.96
CA LEU A 188 9.96 2.69 3.89
C LEU A 188 10.40 4.11 4.28
N PRO A 189 11.01 4.29 5.45
CA PRO A 189 11.72 5.53 5.77
C PRO A 189 12.87 5.77 4.77
N ASP A 190 13.26 7.03 4.63
CA ASP A 190 14.38 7.49 3.80
C ASP A 190 14.29 7.12 2.31
N ILE A 191 13.07 6.96 1.77
CA ILE A 191 12.89 6.78 0.33
C ILE A 191 13.21 8.08 -0.40
N ARG A 192 14.15 8.00 -1.36
CA ARG A 192 14.37 9.06 -2.34
C ARG A 192 13.30 8.99 -3.44
N ILE A 193 12.50 10.04 -3.56
CA ILE A 193 11.49 10.17 -4.59
C ILE A 193 12.10 10.83 -5.83
N ILE A 194 11.82 10.26 -7.00
CA ILE A 194 12.28 10.76 -8.30
C ILE A 194 11.08 10.69 -9.27
N PRO A 195 10.83 11.74 -10.08
CA PRO A 195 11.57 13.00 -10.16
C PRO A 195 11.37 13.88 -8.91
N ASP A 196 12.30 14.79 -8.69
CA ASP A 196 12.15 15.88 -7.71
C ASP A 196 11.63 17.11 -8.46
N THR A 197 10.31 17.24 -8.52
CA THR A 197 9.64 18.32 -9.26
C THR A 197 8.52 18.89 -8.42
N ASP A 198 8.40 20.21 -8.48
CA ASP A 198 7.26 20.91 -7.91
C ASP A 198 6.00 20.77 -8.77
N ILE A 199 4.88 21.21 -8.21
CA ILE A 199 3.63 21.38 -8.95
C ILE A 199 3.80 22.63 -9.83
N PRO A 200 3.81 22.51 -11.16
CA PRO A 200 3.89 23.66 -12.05
C PRO A 200 2.63 24.52 -11.94
N ASP A 201 2.79 25.82 -12.17
CA ASP A 201 1.65 26.70 -12.41
C ASP A 201 1.03 26.38 -13.77
N SER A 202 -0.30 26.35 -13.81
CA SER A 202 -1.09 26.06 -15.01
C SER A 202 -1.99 27.21 -15.43
N GLY A 203 -1.92 28.35 -14.73
CA GLY A 203 -2.81 29.50 -14.97
C GLY A 203 -2.82 29.97 -16.42
N ASP A 204 -1.64 30.12 -17.04
CA ASP A 204 -1.51 30.56 -18.44
C ASP A 204 -2.18 29.56 -19.41
N GLN A 205 -1.99 28.25 -19.21
CA GLN A 205 -2.58 27.22 -20.05
C GLN A 205 -4.09 27.10 -19.84
N GLU A 206 -4.55 27.26 -18.60
CA GLU A 206 -5.97 27.30 -18.27
C GLU A 206 -6.68 28.48 -18.94
N GLU A 207 -6.10 29.68 -18.84
CA GLU A 207 -6.65 30.88 -19.47
C GLU A 207 -6.65 30.78 -21.00
N ALA A 208 -5.53 30.32 -21.59
CA ALA A 208 -5.43 30.10 -23.03
C ALA A 208 -6.47 29.07 -23.53
N TYR A 209 -6.68 27.96 -22.80
CA TYR A 209 -7.69 26.98 -23.13
C TYR A 209 -9.11 27.57 -23.04
N LYS A 210 -9.45 28.21 -21.91
CA LYS A 210 -10.79 28.81 -21.69
C LYS A 210 -11.13 29.83 -22.77
N SER A 211 -10.21 30.73 -23.09
CA SER A 211 -10.40 31.77 -24.10
C SER A 211 -10.72 31.18 -25.48
N VAL A 212 -9.97 30.16 -25.90
CA VAL A 212 -10.21 29.49 -27.20
C VAL A 212 -11.49 28.65 -27.16
N PHE A 213 -11.79 27.98 -26.03
CA PHE A 213 -13.03 27.22 -25.87
C PHE A 213 -14.27 28.12 -25.98
N GLU A 214 -14.24 29.30 -25.37
CA GLU A 214 -15.31 30.30 -25.48
C GLU A 214 -15.44 30.84 -26.91
N ALA A 215 -14.33 31.01 -27.63
CA ALA A 215 -14.36 31.39 -29.04
C ALA A 215 -15.01 30.29 -29.91
N VAL A 216 -14.65 29.03 -29.71
CA VAL A 216 -15.28 27.87 -30.38
C VAL A 216 -16.77 27.79 -30.03
N SER A 217 -17.13 27.95 -28.75
CA SER A 217 -18.51 27.89 -28.28
C SER A 217 -19.38 28.96 -28.93
N ARG A 218 -18.88 30.21 -29.01
CA ARG A 218 -19.57 31.30 -29.70
C ARG A 218 -19.67 31.05 -31.21
N ALA A 219 -18.58 30.63 -31.84
CA ALA A 219 -18.54 30.37 -33.27
C ALA A 219 -19.48 29.22 -33.66
N TRP A 220 -19.63 28.19 -32.82
CA TRP A 220 -20.50 27.05 -33.09
C TRP A 220 -21.97 27.45 -33.21
N LEU A 221 -22.44 28.41 -32.41
CA LEU A 221 -23.84 28.86 -32.43
C LEU A 221 -24.27 29.35 -33.82
N SER A 222 -23.39 30.06 -34.53
CA SER A 222 -23.65 30.53 -35.90
C SER A 222 -23.17 29.55 -36.98
N ALA A 223 -22.05 28.86 -36.75
CA ALA A 223 -21.41 28.03 -37.77
C ALA A 223 -21.97 26.60 -37.87
N LYS A 224 -22.74 26.13 -36.88
CA LYS A 224 -23.21 24.72 -36.81
C LYS A 224 -23.88 24.26 -38.10
N SER A 225 -24.80 25.05 -38.66
CA SER A 225 -25.53 24.66 -39.88
C SER A 225 -24.57 24.53 -41.07
N GLU A 226 -23.71 25.53 -41.27
CA GLU A 226 -22.74 25.57 -42.38
C GLU A 226 -21.70 24.44 -42.25
N VAL A 227 -21.14 24.25 -41.06
CA VAL A 227 -20.19 23.16 -40.77
C VAL A 227 -20.84 21.79 -41.00
N SER A 228 -22.10 21.61 -40.58
CA SER A 228 -22.83 20.35 -40.81
C SER A 228 -23.02 20.08 -42.29
N GLU A 229 -23.41 21.11 -43.06
CA GLU A 229 -23.57 21.01 -44.51
C GLU A 229 -22.25 20.66 -45.21
N ILE A 230 -21.17 21.35 -44.84
CA ILE A 230 -19.81 21.07 -45.36
C ILE A 230 -19.44 19.61 -45.10
N LEU A 231 -19.52 19.15 -43.86
CA LEU A 231 -19.12 17.79 -43.50
C LEU A 231 -20.00 16.72 -44.18
N LEU A 232 -21.31 16.97 -44.32
CA LEU A 232 -22.25 16.01 -44.93
C LEU A 232 -22.20 15.97 -46.45
N ASN A 233 -21.96 17.11 -47.11
CA ASN A 233 -22.20 17.24 -48.57
C ASN A 233 -20.94 17.55 -49.39
N ASP A 234 -19.80 17.88 -48.77
CA ASP A 234 -18.56 18.14 -49.52
C ASP A 234 -18.15 16.95 -50.41
N LYS A 235 -17.92 17.20 -51.70
CA LYS A 235 -17.62 16.12 -52.67
C LYS A 235 -16.18 15.62 -52.55
N GLY A 236 -15.29 16.44 -51.99
CA GLY A 236 -13.88 16.18 -51.80
C GLY A 236 -13.59 15.25 -50.62
N LEU A 237 -14.38 15.30 -49.55
CA LEU A 237 -14.22 14.47 -48.36
C LEU A 237 -14.38 12.96 -48.62
N ASN A 238 -13.54 12.17 -47.97
CA ASN A 238 -13.58 10.72 -48.03
C ASN A 238 -14.70 10.16 -47.16
N ARG A 239 -15.72 9.56 -47.79
CA ARG A 239 -16.91 9.01 -47.12
C ARG A 239 -16.68 7.72 -46.33
N SER A 240 -15.51 7.09 -46.45
CA SER A 240 -15.14 6.01 -45.52
C SER A 240 -14.71 6.56 -44.16
N LYS A 241 -14.05 7.74 -44.14
CA LYS A 241 -13.62 8.45 -42.93
C LYS A 241 -14.73 9.34 -42.34
N TYR A 242 -15.53 9.97 -43.21
CA TYR A 242 -16.61 10.90 -42.87
C TYR A 242 -17.97 10.33 -43.31
N LYS A 243 -18.42 9.30 -42.60
CA LYS A 243 -19.75 8.68 -42.79
C LYS A 243 -20.84 9.59 -42.23
N ALA A 244 -21.96 9.71 -42.94
CA ALA A 244 -23.08 10.56 -42.53
C ALA A 244 -23.59 10.26 -41.10
N SER A 245 -23.71 8.98 -40.75
CA SER A 245 -24.12 8.55 -39.40
C SER A 245 -23.18 9.07 -38.31
N ASN A 246 -21.87 9.01 -38.55
CA ASN A 246 -20.87 9.43 -37.58
C ASN A 246 -20.82 10.96 -37.45
N ILE A 247 -20.96 11.68 -38.57
CA ILE A 247 -20.99 13.14 -38.57
C ILE A 247 -22.14 13.65 -37.68
N LEU A 248 -23.33 13.07 -37.79
CA LEU A 248 -24.47 13.43 -36.93
C LEU A 248 -24.18 13.17 -35.44
N THR A 249 -23.53 12.05 -35.12
CA THR A 249 -23.07 11.78 -33.74
C THR A 249 -22.07 12.83 -33.27
N TRP A 250 -21.08 13.18 -34.09
CA TRP A 250 -20.03 14.13 -33.70
C TRP A 250 -20.55 15.56 -33.53
N ILE A 251 -21.54 15.98 -34.33
CA ILE A 251 -22.24 17.26 -34.16
C ILE A 251 -22.96 17.29 -32.80
N SER A 252 -23.64 16.21 -32.43
CA SER A 252 -24.29 16.07 -31.11
C SER A 252 -23.27 16.05 -29.97
N ASP A 253 -22.12 15.40 -30.14
CA ASP A 253 -21.03 15.42 -29.18
C ASP A 253 -20.44 16.83 -29.01
N MET A 254 -20.33 17.61 -30.09
CA MET A 254 -19.92 19.01 -30.03
C MET A 254 -20.92 19.85 -29.22
N ASP A 255 -22.23 19.70 -29.47
CA ASP A 255 -23.27 20.37 -28.68
C ASP A 255 -23.14 20.02 -27.19
N ARG A 256 -22.92 18.74 -26.88
CA ARG A 256 -22.75 18.26 -25.50
C ARG A 256 -21.51 18.85 -24.85
N VAL A 257 -20.37 18.87 -25.52
CA VAL A 257 -19.12 19.44 -24.97
C VAL A 257 -19.28 20.94 -24.72
N ILE A 258 -19.85 21.69 -25.65
CA ILE A 258 -20.12 23.13 -25.46
C ILE A 258 -21.08 23.36 -24.29
N GLY A 259 -22.11 22.52 -24.16
CA GLY A 259 -23.06 22.58 -23.05
C GLY A 259 -22.46 22.28 -21.66
N LEU A 260 -21.34 21.54 -21.59
CA LEU A 260 -20.61 21.29 -20.33
C LEU A 260 -19.77 22.49 -19.87
N GLY A 261 -19.50 23.44 -20.77
CA GLY A 261 -18.73 24.64 -20.47
C GLY A 261 -17.20 24.43 -20.44
N SER A 262 -16.49 25.53 -20.23
CA SER A 262 -15.03 25.61 -20.31
C SER A 262 -14.29 25.03 -19.09
N ASP A 263 -15.01 24.53 -18.09
CA ASP A 263 -14.41 23.91 -16.89
C ASP A 263 -14.09 22.42 -17.08
N ASN A 264 -14.43 21.85 -18.23
CA ASN A 264 -14.10 20.47 -18.59
C ASN A 264 -12.95 20.43 -19.60
N PRO A 265 -11.75 19.92 -19.26
CA PRO A 265 -10.61 19.86 -20.16
C PRO A 265 -10.70 18.75 -21.22
N PHE A 266 -11.77 17.94 -21.21
CA PHE A 266 -11.91 16.79 -22.10
C PHE A 266 -12.80 17.10 -23.30
N LEU A 267 -12.22 16.97 -24.50
CA LEU A 267 -12.94 16.93 -25.77
C LEU A 267 -13.43 15.50 -26.05
N PHE A 268 -14.41 15.35 -26.94
CA PHE A 268 -14.92 14.04 -27.35
C PHE A 268 -13.92 13.30 -28.27
N GLU A 269 -14.03 11.97 -28.33
CA GLU A 269 -13.03 11.07 -28.94
C GLU A 269 -12.71 11.34 -30.42
N LYS A 270 -13.63 11.98 -31.15
CA LYS A 270 -13.48 12.32 -32.58
C LYS A 270 -13.48 13.82 -32.84
N PHE A 271 -13.12 14.61 -31.84
CA PHE A 271 -13.03 16.07 -31.97
C PHE A 271 -12.07 16.49 -33.08
N GLU A 272 -10.98 15.73 -33.29
CA GLU A 272 -10.00 15.99 -34.34
C GLU A 272 -10.62 16.00 -35.75
N LYS A 273 -11.82 15.42 -35.95
CA LYS A 273 -12.56 15.48 -37.22
C LYS A 273 -13.06 16.87 -37.60
N PHE A 274 -12.98 17.85 -36.70
CA PHE A 274 -13.29 19.26 -36.96
C PHE A 274 -12.03 20.10 -37.15
N THR A 275 -10.84 19.50 -37.19
CA THR A 275 -9.57 20.23 -37.30
C THR A 275 -9.10 20.30 -38.74
N THR A 276 -8.49 21.43 -39.12
CA THR A 276 -8.03 21.68 -40.50
C THR A 276 -6.99 20.65 -40.95
N SER A 277 -6.10 20.21 -40.05
CA SER A 277 -5.10 19.16 -40.31
C SER A 277 -5.74 17.84 -40.74
N VAL A 278 -6.69 17.32 -39.94
CA VAL A 278 -7.34 16.02 -40.22
C VAL A 278 -8.27 16.09 -41.43
N LEU A 279 -8.95 17.22 -41.66
CA LEU A 279 -9.76 17.42 -42.87
C LEU A 279 -8.88 17.37 -44.12
N SER A 280 -7.70 17.99 -44.08
CA SER A 280 -6.74 17.99 -45.19
C SER A 280 -6.22 16.59 -45.51
N GLU A 281 -6.03 15.73 -44.51
CA GLU A 281 -5.63 14.33 -44.70
C GLU A 281 -6.80 13.39 -45.10
N SER A 282 -8.03 13.90 -45.11
CA SER A 282 -9.25 13.11 -45.28
C SER A 282 -10.00 13.40 -46.57
N VAL A 283 -9.37 14.10 -47.51
CA VAL A 283 -9.90 14.29 -48.86
C VAL A 283 -9.51 13.14 -49.81
N LYS A 284 -10.24 13.03 -50.92
CA LYS A 284 -9.90 12.16 -52.05
C LYS A 284 -8.67 12.70 -52.79
N LYS A 285 -8.00 11.84 -53.55
CA LYS A 285 -6.85 12.21 -54.39
C LYS A 285 -7.23 13.36 -55.33
N ASN A 286 -6.42 14.41 -55.35
CA ASN A 286 -6.60 15.64 -56.15
C ASN A 286 -7.81 16.52 -55.76
N SER A 287 -8.40 16.32 -54.58
CA SER A 287 -9.45 17.20 -54.04
C SER A 287 -8.87 18.22 -53.06
N VAL A 288 -9.49 19.40 -52.99
CA VAL A 288 -9.17 20.44 -52.01
C VAL A 288 -9.98 20.19 -50.74
N ALA A 289 -9.37 20.42 -49.58
CA ALA A 289 -10.05 20.29 -48.29
C ALA A 289 -11.05 21.43 -48.08
N PRO A 290 -12.21 21.14 -47.46
CA PRO A 290 -13.12 22.19 -47.08
C PRO A 290 -12.43 23.12 -46.07
N SER A 291 -12.59 24.43 -46.26
CA SER A 291 -12.05 25.46 -45.38
C SER A 291 -13.19 26.22 -44.74
N HIS A 292 -13.05 26.49 -43.44
CA HIS A 292 -13.99 27.28 -42.65
C HIS A 292 -13.27 27.74 -41.38
N SER A 293 -13.47 29.00 -40.96
CA SER A 293 -12.79 29.57 -39.78
C SER A 293 -13.00 28.76 -38.50
N PHE A 294 -14.16 28.12 -38.36
CA PHE A 294 -14.46 27.17 -37.28
C PHE A 294 -13.47 25.99 -37.19
N PHE A 295 -12.99 25.46 -38.33
CA PHE A 295 -12.05 24.34 -38.31
C PHE A 295 -10.66 24.76 -37.80
N ASP A 296 -10.24 26.00 -38.10
CA ASP A 296 -9.01 26.59 -37.58
C ASP A 296 -9.11 26.89 -36.08
N LEU A 297 -10.29 27.31 -35.60
CA LEU A 297 -10.57 27.45 -34.17
C LEU A 297 -10.52 26.10 -33.45
N CYS A 298 -11.07 25.04 -34.06
CA CYS A 298 -10.98 23.68 -33.51
C CYS A 298 -9.53 23.17 -33.47
N GLU A 299 -8.72 23.45 -34.50
CA GLU A 299 -7.28 23.14 -34.50
C GLU A 299 -6.58 23.81 -33.32
N THR A 300 -6.83 25.11 -33.13
CA THR A 300 -6.26 25.88 -32.02
C THR A 300 -6.72 25.34 -30.66
N LEU A 301 -8.01 25.01 -30.52
CA LEU A 301 -8.55 24.44 -29.28
C LEU A 301 -7.89 23.11 -28.94
N ARG A 302 -7.70 22.24 -29.94
CA ARG A 302 -7.04 20.94 -29.75
C ARG A 302 -5.60 21.10 -29.29
N LEU A 303 -4.87 22.07 -29.85
CA LEU A 303 -3.51 22.40 -29.43
C LEU A 303 -3.48 22.87 -27.97
N ARG A 304 -4.29 23.88 -27.61
CA ARG A 304 -4.35 24.39 -26.23
C ARG A 304 -4.78 23.34 -25.22
N GLN A 305 -5.71 22.47 -25.60
CA GLN A 305 -6.14 21.36 -24.76
C GLN A 305 -5.00 20.36 -24.51
N SER A 306 -4.17 20.08 -25.52
CA SER A 306 -3.01 19.20 -25.37
C SER A 306 -1.94 19.80 -24.46
N GLU A 307 -1.67 21.10 -24.60
CA GLU A 307 -0.74 21.85 -23.74
C GLU A 307 -1.23 21.85 -22.27
N LEU A 308 -2.53 22.10 -22.06
CA LEU A 308 -3.15 22.07 -20.74
C LEU A 308 -3.03 20.70 -20.08
N CYS A 309 -3.39 19.62 -20.81
CA CYS A 309 -3.29 18.26 -20.29
C CYS A 309 -1.84 17.89 -19.93
N ALA A 310 -0.86 18.29 -20.73
CA ALA A 310 0.55 18.04 -20.44
C ALA A 310 1.01 18.70 -19.12
N VAL A 311 0.59 19.95 -18.86
CA VAL A 311 0.91 20.62 -17.59
C VAL A 311 0.17 19.96 -16.42
N PHE A 312 -1.08 19.54 -16.61
CA PHE A 312 -1.83 18.82 -15.59
C PHE A 312 -1.22 17.45 -15.24
N ASP A 313 -0.65 16.73 -16.21
CA ASP A 313 0.08 15.49 -15.94
C ASP A 313 1.30 15.74 -15.04
N LEU A 314 2.05 16.80 -15.30
CA LEU A 314 3.16 17.22 -14.45
C LEU A 314 2.69 17.65 -13.06
N ALA A 315 1.56 18.36 -12.96
CA ALA A 315 0.95 18.74 -11.69
C ALA A 315 0.50 17.53 -10.86
N LEU A 316 -0.04 16.48 -11.50
CA LEU A 316 -0.36 15.22 -10.82
C LEU A 316 0.89 14.50 -10.29
N ILE A 317 2.01 14.58 -11.00
CA ILE A 317 3.29 14.04 -10.52
C ILE A 317 3.78 14.84 -9.31
N GLY A 318 3.81 16.18 -9.41
CA GLY A 318 4.18 17.07 -8.30
C GLY A 318 3.33 16.86 -7.06
N LEU A 319 2.01 16.67 -7.22
CA LEU A 319 1.10 16.37 -6.10
C LEU A 319 1.43 15.05 -5.41
N LYS A 320 1.75 13.99 -6.17
CA LYS A 320 2.14 12.70 -5.59
C LYS A 320 3.44 12.84 -4.79
N ILE A 321 4.41 13.59 -5.30
CA ILE A 321 5.67 13.86 -4.59
C ILE A 321 5.41 14.60 -3.28
N ARG A 322 4.64 15.70 -3.33
CA ARG A 322 4.26 16.45 -2.12
C ARG A 322 3.48 15.62 -1.12
N LEU A 323 2.65 14.67 -1.58
CA LEU A 323 1.91 13.78 -0.68
C LEU A 323 2.86 12.98 0.20
N PHE A 324 3.95 12.43 -0.34
CA PHE A 324 4.90 11.69 0.47
C PHE A 324 5.60 12.58 1.51
N GLN A 325 6.07 13.75 1.12
CA GLN A 325 6.71 14.71 2.03
C GLN A 325 5.75 15.17 3.15
N TYR A 326 4.50 15.45 2.77
CA TYR A 326 3.44 15.83 3.70
C TYR A 326 3.11 14.68 4.65
N ALA A 327 2.97 13.46 4.12
CA ALA A 327 2.64 12.29 4.92
C ALA A 327 3.73 11.94 5.92
N GLU A 328 5.00 12.02 5.53
CA GLU A 328 6.14 11.81 6.43
C GLU A 328 6.11 12.79 7.60
N THR A 329 5.96 14.09 7.29
CA THR A 329 5.92 15.16 8.29
C THR A 329 4.72 15.00 9.23
N GLU A 330 3.53 14.75 8.69
CA GLU A 330 2.31 14.63 9.49
C GLU A 330 2.22 13.32 10.27
N LEU A 331 2.73 12.21 9.74
CA LEU A 331 2.80 10.94 10.48
C LEU A 331 3.68 11.12 11.71
N ARG A 332 4.87 11.71 11.55
CA ARG A 332 5.77 12.00 12.68
C ARG A 332 5.07 12.89 13.72
N ARG A 333 4.52 14.02 13.28
CA ARG A 333 3.84 14.98 14.17
C ARG A 333 2.66 14.36 14.93
N ARG A 334 1.81 13.56 14.25
CA ARG A 334 0.64 12.92 14.89
C ARG A 334 1.04 11.82 15.86
N LYS A 335 2.06 11.01 15.52
CA LYS A 335 2.62 9.99 16.43
C LYS A 335 3.14 10.61 17.72
N GLU A 336 3.92 11.69 17.62
CA GLU A 336 4.43 12.44 18.78
C GLU A 336 3.30 13.04 19.61
N THR A 337 2.32 13.68 18.96
CA THR A 337 1.19 14.34 19.65
C THR A 337 0.29 13.33 20.37
N GLN A 338 0.07 12.16 19.78
CA GLN A 338 -0.79 11.11 20.33
C GLN A 338 -0.02 10.14 21.24
N ASN A 339 1.30 10.29 21.37
CA ASN A 339 2.18 9.37 22.09
C ASN A 339 2.05 7.90 21.63
N ILE A 340 1.99 7.68 20.31
CA ILE A 340 1.81 6.37 19.69
C ILE A 340 3.11 5.94 19.00
N ARG A 341 3.46 4.67 19.13
CA ARG A 341 4.51 4.01 18.32
C ARG A 341 3.94 2.84 17.54
N PHE A 342 4.48 2.60 16.35
CA PHE A 342 4.21 1.41 15.56
C PHE A 342 5.44 0.51 15.52
N PHE A 343 5.25 -0.76 15.15
CA PHE A 343 6.37 -1.71 15.08
C PHE A 343 7.48 -1.30 14.13
N ASP A 344 7.14 -0.73 12.98
CA ASP A 344 8.13 -0.21 12.04
C ASP A 344 9.01 0.86 12.70
N ASP A 345 8.45 1.68 13.60
CA ASP A 345 9.21 2.73 14.29
C ASP A 345 10.28 2.16 15.24
N LEU A 346 10.11 0.92 15.70
CA LEU A 346 11.06 0.23 16.59
C LEU A 346 12.30 -0.27 15.84
N LEU A 347 12.16 -0.54 14.55
CA LEU A 347 13.27 -0.99 13.71
C LEU A 347 14.13 0.19 13.22
N LEU A 348 13.56 1.38 13.21
CA LEU A 348 14.12 2.56 12.55
C LEU A 348 14.73 3.58 13.51
N ASN A 349 14.24 3.62 14.75
CA ASN A 349 14.76 4.49 15.81
C ASN A 349 15.61 3.71 16.81
N LEU A 350 16.57 2.91 16.31
CA LEU A 350 17.57 2.20 17.13
C LEU A 350 18.69 3.12 17.60
#